data_AF-A0A183D978-F1
#
_entry.id   AF-A0A183D978-F1
#
_cell.length_a   1.000
_cell.length_b   1.000
_cell.length_c   1.000
_cell.angle_alpha   90.00
_cell.angle_beta   90.00
_cell.angle_gamma   90.00
#
_symmetry.space_group_name_H-M   'P 1'
#
loop_
_entity.id
_entity.type
_entity.pdbx_description
1 polymer ?
#
loop_
_entity_poly.entity_id
_entity_poly.type
_entity_poly.pdbx_seq_one_letter_code
_entity_poly.pdbx_strand_id
1 'polypeptide(L)'
;LGSGKILFCRNGGHCRDRKGCICPLGFNGTKCETDLCSGFCLNGGICKPVVAAKYALQAVRCACTSGFSGERCEDDWCRQNEGYCLNKGDLFRSL
;
A
#
# COMPACT_ATOMS: atom_id res chain seq x y z
N LEU A 1 25.50 -11.67 -30.68
CA LEU A 1 25.81 -10.71 -29.59
C LEU A 1 24.87 -10.97 -28.42
N GLY A 2 25.33 -11.68 -27.39
CA GLY A 2 24.53 -12.00 -26.21
C GLY A 2 24.63 -10.87 -25.19
N SER A 3 23.64 -9.98 -25.16
CA SER A 3 23.60 -8.85 -24.24
C SER A 3 23.31 -9.34 -22.82
N GLY A 4 24.38 -9.57 -22.03
CA GLY A 4 24.29 -9.85 -20.61
C GLY A 4 23.59 -8.72 -19.87
N LYS A 5 22.27 -8.84 -19.69
CA LYS A 5 21.46 -7.87 -18.95
C LYS A 5 21.83 -7.97 -17.48
N ILE A 6 22.65 -7.05 -16.99
CA ILE A 6 22.88 -6.87 -15.55
C ILE A 6 21.53 -6.56 -14.93
N LEU A 7 21.05 -7.46 -14.05
CA LEU A 7 19.81 -7.26 -13.33
C LEU A 7 20.07 -6.27 -12.20
N PHE A 8 19.53 -5.06 -12.33
CA PHE A 8 19.56 -4.04 -11.29
C PHE A 8 18.23 -4.04 -10.54
N CYS A 9 18.29 -4.23 -9.22
CA CYS A 9 17.13 -4.14 -8.34
C CYS A 9 16.97 -2.70 -7.82
N ARG A 10 15.74 -2.20 -7.82
CA ARG A 10 15.35 -0.88 -7.30
C ARG A 10 14.87 -0.99 -5.85
N ASN A 11 14.65 0.18 -5.23
CA ASN A 11 13.99 0.30 -3.94
C ASN A 11 14.59 -0.58 -2.83
N GLY A 12 15.92 -0.78 -2.86
CA GLY A 12 16.65 -1.60 -1.87
C GLY A 12 16.55 -3.12 -2.08
N GLY A 13 16.05 -3.58 -3.23
CA GLY A 13 15.98 -5.01 -3.53
C GLY A 13 17.36 -5.66 -3.72
N HIS A 14 17.42 -6.97 -3.46
CA HIS A 14 18.65 -7.77 -3.57
C HIS A 14 18.61 -8.71 -4.77
N CYS A 15 19.70 -8.79 -5.52
CA CYS A 15 19.81 -9.68 -6.68
C CYS A 15 19.94 -11.15 -6.22
N ARG A 16 19.11 -12.05 -6.75
CA ARG A 16 19.26 -13.50 -6.57
C ARG A 16 19.96 -14.10 -7.80
N ASP A 17 21.29 -14.16 -7.81
CA ASP A 17 22.12 -14.83 -8.82
C ASP A 17 21.60 -14.73 -10.28
N ARG A 18 21.26 -13.50 -10.70
CA ARG A 18 20.70 -13.15 -12.03
C ARG A 18 19.32 -13.75 -12.36
N LYS A 19 18.67 -14.47 -11.45
CA LYS A 19 17.33 -15.07 -11.63
C LYS A 19 16.18 -14.11 -11.34
N GLY A 20 16.43 -12.98 -10.66
CA GLY A 20 15.39 -12.05 -10.23
C GLY A 20 15.83 -11.21 -9.04
N CYS A 21 14.96 -10.29 -8.62
CA CYS A 21 15.16 -9.49 -7.42
C CYS A 21 14.32 -10.03 -6.25
N ILE A 22 14.90 -10.03 -5.07
CA ILE A 22 14.19 -10.20 -3.79
C ILE A 22 13.78 -8.81 -3.34
N CYS A 23 12.48 -8.57 -3.29
CA CYS A 23 11.93 -7.25 -2.99
C CYS A 23 11.69 -7.04 -1.50
N PRO A 24 12.00 -5.84 -0.97
CA PRO A 24 11.62 -5.47 0.39
C PRO A 24 10.10 -5.36 0.52
N LEU A 25 9.63 -5.41 1.76
CA LEU A 25 8.20 -5.33 2.09
C LEU A 25 7.58 -4.05 1.52
N GLY A 26 6.54 -4.19 0.70
CA GLY A 26 5.85 -3.05 0.08
C GLY A 26 6.28 -2.78 -1.36
N PHE A 27 7.20 -3.57 -1.92
CA PHE A 27 7.61 -3.44 -3.32
C PHE A 27 7.44 -4.74 -4.08
N ASN A 28 7.06 -4.64 -5.35
CA ASN A 28 6.99 -5.80 -6.24
C ASN A 28 7.51 -5.47 -7.66
N GLY A 29 7.41 -6.46 -8.55
CA GLY A 29 7.94 -6.39 -9.90
C GLY A 29 9.27 -7.13 -10.04
N THR A 30 9.69 -7.34 -11.29
CA THR A 30 10.91 -8.12 -11.59
C THR A 30 12.19 -7.47 -11.07
N LYS A 31 12.16 -6.15 -10.87
CA LYS A 31 13.25 -5.32 -10.36
C LYS A 31 12.86 -4.57 -9.10
N CYS A 32 11.76 -4.93 -8.43
CA CYS A 32 11.23 -4.21 -7.27
C CYS A 32 10.90 -2.74 -7.56
N GLU A 33 10.49 -2.45 -8.80
CA GLU A 33 10.23 -1.11 -9.31
C GLU A 33 8.88 -0.54 -8.88
N THR A 34 7.93 -1.40 -8.53
CA THR A 34 6.58 -1.01 -8.19
C THR A 34 6.46 -0.84 -6.68
N ASP A 35 6.10 0.36 -6.25
CA ASP A 35 5.69 0.66 -4.88
C ASP A 35 4.20 0.30 -4.72
N LEU A 36 3.91 -0.67 -3.84
CA LEU A 36 2.55 -1.12 -3.57
C LEU A 36 1.72 -0.06 -2.83
N CYS A 37 2.36 0.90 -2.16
CA CYS A 37 1.69 1.97 -1.43
C CYS A 37 1.37 3.18 -2.31
N SER A 38 2.05 3.33 -3.45
CA SER A 38 1.89 4.48 -4.34
C SER A 38 0.46 4.58 -4.86
N GLY A 39 -0.29 5.56 -4.34
CA GLY A 39 -1.69 5.80 -4.71
C GLY A 39 -2.68 4.73 -4.22
N PHE A 40 -2.25 3.79 -3.38
CA PHE A 40 -3.14 2.75 -2.88
C PHE A 40 -4.11 3.31 -1.84
N CYS A 41 -3.62 3.99 -0.80
CA CYS A 41 -4.47 4.64 0.18
C CYS A 41 -4.88 6.04 -0.27
N LEU A 42 -6.17 6.35 -0.16
CA LEU A 42 -6.79 7.62 -0.51
C LEU A 42 -7.01 8.47 0.75
N ASN A 43 -7.41 9.72 0.55
CA ASN A 43 -7.86 10.64 1.60
C ASN A 43 -6.88 10.78 2.80
N GLY A 44 -5.57 10.69 2.52
CA GLY A 44 -4.53 10.80 3.55
C GLY A 44 -4.33 9.54 4.39
N GLY A 45 -4.91 8.41 4.00
CA GLY A 45 -4.71 7.12 4.66
C GLY A 45 -3.25 6.68 4.69
N ILE A 46 -2.84 6.08 5.81
CA ILE A 46 -1.45 5.62 6.00
C ILE A 46 -1.33 4.20 5.44
N CYS A 47 -0.53 4.05 4.40
CA CYS A 47 -0.22 2.74 3.84
C CYS A 47 0.75 1.95 4.71
N LYS A 48 0.47 0.66 4.93
CA LYS A 48 1.32 -0.28 5.66
C LYS A 48 1.49 -1.56 4.83
N PRO A 49 2.73 -1.89 4.42
CA PRO A 49 3.03 -3.18 3.83
C PRO A 49 2.78 -4.33 4.82
N VAL A 50 2.27 -5.45 4.31
CA VAL A 50 1.95 -6.66 5.06
C VAL A 50 2.25 -7.92 4.23
N VAL A 51 2.28 -9.08 4.89
CA VAL A 51 2.29 -10.37 4.21
C VAL A 51 0.90 -10.98 4.33
N ALA A 52 0.27 -11.27 3.20
CA ALA A 52 -1.04 -11.92 3.17
C ALA A 52 -0.89 -13.39 3.58
N ALA A 53 -1.51 -13.78 4.70
CA ALA A 53 -1.42 -15.12 5.29
C ALA A 53 -1.85 -16.23 4.32
N LYS A 54 -2.77 -15.93 3.38
CA LYS A 54 -3.36 -16.92 2.47
C LYS A 54 -2.38 -17.42 1.39
N TYR A 55 -1.38 -16.62 1.02
CA TYR A 55 -0.47 -16.95 -0.10
C TYR A 55 1.00 -16.59 0.15
N ALA A 56 1.35 -16.11 1.35
CA ALA A 56 2.67 -15.55 1.65
C ALA A 56 3.13 -14.48 0.63
N LEU A 57 2.18 -13.77 0.03
CA LEU A 57 2.42 -12.69 -0.92
C LEU A 57 2.50 -11.35 -0.18
N GLN A 58 3.31 -10.45 -0.71
CA GLN A 58 3.33 -9.07 -0.25
C GLN A 58 2.02 -8.37 -0.63
N ALA A 59 1.42 -7.70 0.34
CA ALA A 59 0.22 -6.89 0.18
C ALA A 59 0.37 -5.59 0.98
N VAL A 60 -0.63 -4.73 0.91
CA VAL A 60 -0.70 -3.48 1.68
C VAL A 60 -2.05 -3.36 2.35
N ARG A 61 -2.10 -2.63 3.48
CA ARG A 61 -3.34 -2.20 4.12
C ARG A 61 -3.31 -0.70 4.38
N CYS A 62 -4.47 -0.08 4.37
CA CYS A 62 -4.61 1.32 4.75
C CYS A 62 -5.06 1.44 6.21
N ALA A 63 -4.46 2.37 6.94
CA ALA A 63 -5.01 2.91 8.16
C ALA A 63 -5.64 4.27 7.84
N CYS A 64 -6.97 4.34 7.88
CA CYS A 64 -7.70 5.54 7.50
C CYS A 64 -7.62 6.63 8.56
N THR A 65 -7.63 7.87 8.09
CA THR A 65 -7.80 9.06 8.92
C THR A 65 -9.25 9.16 9.40
N SER A 66 -9.48 9.97 10.44
CA SER A 66 -10.83 10.19 10.99
C SER A 66 -11.80 10.65 9.90
N GLY A 67 -12.99 10.06 9.87
CA GLY A 67 -14.02 10.39 8.87
C GLY A 67 -13.92 9.60 7.56
N PHE A 68 -12.89 8.77 7.35
CA PHE A 68 -12.78 7.93 6.15
C PHE A 68 -12.80 6.42 6.47
N SER A 69 -13.36 5.63 5.56
CA SER A 69 -13.39 4.16 5.64
C SER A 69 -13.21 3.50 4.28
N GLY A 70 -13.28 2.17 4.26
CA GLY A 70 -13.04 1.35 3.06
C GLY A 70 -11.65 0.72 3.07
N GLU A 71 -11.40 -0.18 2.12
CA GLU A 71 -10.10 -0.87 2.00
C GLU A 71 -8.97 0.12 1.70
N ARG A 72 -9.31 1.16 0.94
CA ARG A 72 -8.39 2.19 0.45
C ARG A 72 -8.69 3.56 1.07
N CYS A 73 -9.54 3.64 2.09
CA CYS A 73 -10.00 4.91 2.68
C CYS A 73 -10.77 5.80 1.68
N GLU A 74 -11.49 5.19 0.74
CA GLU A 74 -12.25 5.84 -0.32
C GLU A 74 -13.57 6.47 0.16
N ASP A 75 -14.16 5.93 1.22
CA ASP A 75 -15.47 6.33 1.69
C ASP A 75 -15.36 7.52 2.66
N ASP A 76 -16.01 8.63 2.33
CA ASP A 76 -16.08 9.83 3.18
C ASP A 76 -17.35 9.78 4.03
N TRP A 77 -17.22 9.37 5.29
CA TRP A 77 -18.35 9.29 6.22
C TRP A 77 -18.91 10.67 6.56
N CYS A 78 -18.05 11.68 6.70
CA CYS A 78 -18.48 13.03 7.06
C CYS A 78 -19.42 13.62 6.01
N ARG A 79 -19.09 13.46 4.72
CA ARG A 79 -19.95 13.94 3.62
C ARG A 79 -21.24 13.15 3.50
N GLN A 80 -21.20 11.85 3.73
CA GLN A 80 -22.38 10.98 3.57
C GLN A 80 -23.38 11.13 4.72
N ASN A 81 -22.93 11.57 5.90
CA ASN A 81 -23.76 11.65 7.10
C ASN A 81 -23.94 13.09 7.60
N GLU A 82 -24.27 14.04 6.72
CA GLU A 82 -24.63 15.42 7.11
C GLU A 82 -23.61 16.14 8.03
N GLY A 83 -22.31 15.82 7.89
CA GLY A 83 -21.22 16.37 8.72
C GLY A 83 -20.91 15.56 9.99
N TYR A 84 -21.58 14.43 10.22
CA TYR A 84 -21.22 13.46 11.25
C TYR A 84 -20.10 12.54 10.75
N CYS A 85 -18.99 12.53 11.46
CA CYS A 85 -17.79 11.79 11.16
C CYS A 85 -17.64 10.60 12.11
N LEU A 86 -17.15 9.47 11.60
CA LEU A 86 -16.76 8.32 12.40
C LEU A 86 -15.26 8.33 12.67
N ASN A 87 -14.86 8.14 13.93
CA ASN A 87 -13.48 7.88 14.29
C ASN A 87 -13.41 6.75 15.32
N LYS A 88 -12.84 5.61 14.92
CA LYS A 88 -12.65 4.44 15.80
C LYS A 88 -13.90 3.98 16.56
N GLY A 89 -15.08 4.17 15.97
CA GLY A 89 -16.37 3.79 16.57
C GLY A 89 -17.15 4.96 17.18
N ASP A 90 -16.54 6.12 17.34
CA ASP A 90 -17.20 7.31 17.87
C ASP A 90 -17.72 8.21 16.74
N LEU A 91 -18.98 8.64 16.87
CA LEU A 91 -19.60 9.60 15.98
C LEU A 91 -19.47 11.01 16.56
N PHE A 92 -18.91 11.94 15.81
CA PHE A 92 -18.79 13.35 16.20
C PHE A 92 -19.15 14.25 15.02
N ARG A 93 -19.61 15.47 15.30
CA ARG A 93 -19.93 16.44 14.25
C ARG A 93 -18.70 17.30 13.97
N SER A 94 -18.30 17.40 12.70
CA SER A 94 -17.37 18.45 12.30
C SER A 94 -18.15 19.75 12.28
N LEU A 95 -17.91 20.63 13.27
CA LEU A 95 -18.46 21.99 13.30
C LEU A 95 -17.92 22.84 12.14
#